data_AF-A0A932V6J4-F1
#
_entry.id   AF-A0A932V6J4-F1
#
_cell.length_a   1.000
_cell.length_b   1.000
_cell.length_c   1.000
_cell.angle_alpha   90.00
_cell.angle_beta   90.00
_cell.angle_gamma   90.00
#
_symmetry.space_group_name_H-M   'P 1'
#
loop_
_entity.id
_entity.type
_entity.pdbx_description
1 polymer ?
#
loop_
_entity_poly.entity_id
_entity_poly.type
_entity_poly.pdbx_seq_one_letter_code
_entity_poly.pdbx_strand_id
1 'polypeptide(L)'
;MAEKDLNAKVFCLRVGEVIARGELLQKLQALNYHEEKVVEEPGEYAVRGSTVDIYPLSYRAPIRIHFHLDQIESIRDYSLHEGKSLTTFEELFVLPITEAFLKKRSRLRSYLEEFEPVTELEDIRVGDYVVHVEYGIGRFLGTKTLKTSGSPKRHLALEFANQEILYLPFDQHQLLERYLGMEGKKPKLTRLQSKEWLRIKERTRLSVRSVAQEMVQLQAKRNILPGFQFPSDNELQLEFERSFPYEETPDQRRATDEVKHDMEREKPMDRLLCGDVGYGKT
;
A
#
# COMPACT_ATOMS: atom_id res chain seq x y z
N MET A 1 -16.03 23.77 18.34
CA MET A 1 -14.96 23.19 19.19
C MET A 1 -14.64 21.81 18.64
N ALA A 2 -13.49 21.58 17.97
CA ALA A 2 -13.01 20.21 17.68
C ALA A 2 -11.58 20.12 17.08
N GLU A 3 -10.89 21.22 16.74
CA GLU A 3 -9.46 21.13 16.35
C GLU A 3 -8.54 20.71 17.50
N LYS A 4 -9.02 20.83 18.75
CA LYS A 4 -8.27 20.43 19.95
C LYS A 4 -8.31 18.95 20.30
N ASP A 5 -9.18 18.13 19.69
CA ASP A 5 -9.32 16.71 20.05
C ASP A 5 -8.56 15.73 19.14
N LEU A 6 -8.22 16.12 17.91
CA LEU A 6 -7.51 15.22 16.98
C LEU A 6 -6.04 14.99 17.37
N ASN A 7 -5.46 15.90 18.14
CA ASN A 7 -4.06 15.86 18.56
C ASN A 7 -3.78 14.95 19.76
N ALA A 8 -4.78 14.23 20.30
CA ALA A 8 -4.58 13.51 21.54
C ALA A 8 -4.23 12.03 21.42
N LYS A 9 -4.64 11.26 20.40
CA LYS A 9 -4.52 9.80 20.51
C LYS A 9 -4.33 9.07 19.17
N VAL A 10 -3.20 9.25 18.51
CA VAL A 10 -2.63 8.19 17.66
C VAL A 10 -1.52 7.57 18.48
N PHE A 11 -1.51 6.24 18.63
CA PHE A 11 -0.42 5.56 19.30
C PHE A 11 0.21 4.52 18.39
N CYS A 12 1.53 4.38 18.54
CA CYS A 12 2.35 3.44 17.82
C CYS A 12 2.78 2.35 18.80
N LEU A 13 2.53 1.10 18.47
CA LEU A 13 3.05 -0.06 19.18
C LEU A 13 4.23 -0.63 18.41
N ARG A 14 5.29 -0.99 19.12
CA ARG A 14 6.49 -1.60 18.51
C ARG A 14 6.74 -2.99 19.06
N VAL A 15 7.25 -3.89 18.22
CA VAL A 15 7.75 -5.18 18.68
C VAL A 15 8.91 -4.95 19.65
N GLY A 16 8.89 -5.63 20.79
CA GLY A 16 9.83 -5.47 21.88
C GLY A 16 9.46 -4.36 22.88
N GLU A 17 8.44 -3.55 22.59
CA GLU A 17 7.91 -2.58 23.55
C GLU A 17 7.33 -3.30 24.77
N VAL A 18 7.68 -2.80 25.95
CA VAL A 18 7.10 -3.26 27.23
C VAL A 18 5.85 -2.43 27.48
N ILE A 19 4.70 -3.05 27.25
CA ILE A 19 3.39 -2.47 27.51
C ILE A 19 2.49 -3.56 28.09
N ALA A 20 1.96 -3.29 29.29
CA ALA A 20 1.03 -4.19 29.93
C ALA A 20 -0.22 -4.33 29.05
N ARG A 21 -0.72 -5.54 28.86
CA ARG A 21 -1.91 -5.79 28.02
C ARG A 21 -3.10 -4.92 28.44
N GLY A 22 -3.34 -4.78 29.73
CA GLY A 22 -4.42 -3.93 30.26
C GLY A 22 -4.28 -2.45 29.86
N GLU A 23 -3.04 -1.95 29.76
CA GLU A 23 -2.78 -0.58 29.29
C GLU A 23 -3.07 -0.45 27.79
N LEU A 24 -2.73 -1.46 26.97
CA LEU A 24 -3.11 -1.50 25.57
C LEU A 24 -4.63 -1.47 25.39
N LEU A 25 -5.38 -2.27 26.17
CA LEU A 25 -6.84 -2.31 26.06
C LEU A 25 -7.47 -0.96 26.41
N GLN A 26 -6.97 -0.29 27.46
CA GLN A 26 -7.42 1.07 27.81
C GLN A 26 -7.13 2.07 26.70
N LYS A 27 -5.95 1.97 26.06
CA LYS A 27 -5.59 2.79 24.90
C LYS A 27 -6.53 2.51 23.71
N LEU A 28 -6.88 1.26 23.42
CA LEU A 28 -7.82 0.89 22.35
C LEU A 28 -9.24 1.40 22.59
N GLN A 29 -9.75 1.26 23.83
CA GLN A 29 -11.05 1.80 24.21
C GLN A 29 -11.08 3.33 24.10
N ALA A 30 -9.99 4.00 24.47
CA ALA A 30 -9.84 5.45 24.30
C ALA A 30 -9.81 5.91 22.82
N LEU A 31 -9.62 4.97 21.88
CA LEU A 31 -9.71 5.17 20.43
C LEU A 31 -11.06 4.74 19.84
N ASN A 32 -12.04 4.40 20.69
CA ASN A 32 -13.35 3.87 20.31
C ASN A 32 -13.31 2.49 19.62
N TYR A 33 -12.30 1.66 19.89
CA TYR A 33 -12.38 0.26 19.48
C TYR A 33 -13.27 -0.54 20.43
N HIS A 34 -14.00 -1.51 19.87
CA HIS A 34 -14.94 -2.34 20.63
C HIS A 34 -14.38 -3.75 20.84
N GLU A 35 -14.56 -4.28 22.05
CA GLU A 35 -14.14 -5.65 22.37
C GLU A 35 -15.15 -6.66 21.87
N GLU A 36 -14.68 -7.64 21.12
CA GLU A 36 -15.48 -8.72 20.59
C GLU A 36 -14.83 -10.09 20.85
N LYS A 37 -15.60 -11.16 20.67
CA LYS A 37 -15.09 -12.54 20.81
C LYS A 37 -14.21 -12.94 19.63
N VAL A 38 -14.52 -12.41 18.46
CA VAL A 38 -13.82 -12.62 17.20
C VAL A 38 -13.82 -11.29 16.48
N VAL A 39 -12.67 -10.90 15.93
CA VAL A 39 -12.55 -9.71 15.10
C VAL A 39 -13.00 -10.06 13.70
N GLU A 40 -14.01 -9.37 13.20
CA GLU A 40 -14.57 -9.52 11.85
C GLU A 40 -14.55 -8.16 11.11
N GLU A 41 -14.83 -7.07 11.83
CA GLU A 41 -14.96 -5.73 11.24
C GLU A 41 -13.87 -4.75 11.71
N PRO A 42 -13.47 -3.80 10.84
CA PRO A 42 -12.58 -2.71 11.23
C PRO A 42 -13.16 -1.92 12.40
N GLY A 43 -12.37 -1.80 13.47
CA GLY A 43 -12.76 -1.14 14.71
C GLY A 43 -12.96 -2.09 15.88
N GLU A 44 -12.88 -3.39 15.64
CA GLU A 44 -12.99 -4.41 16.67
C GLU A 44 -11.61 -4.82 17.19
N TYR A 45 -11.59 -5.32 18.43
CA TYR A 45 -10.48 -6.07 18.99
C TYR A 45 -10.96 -7.28 19.78
N ALA A 46 -10.17 -8.34 19.83
CA ALA A 46 -10.44 -9.54 20.61
C ALA A 46 -9.21 -9.99 21.38
N VAL A 47 -9.40 -10.44 22.61
CA VAL A 47 -8.31 -10.94 23.48
C VAL A 47 -8.37 -12.45 23.58
N ARG A 48 -7.25 -13.11 23.31
CA ARG A 48 -7.11 -14.57 23.34
C ARG A 48 -5.79 -14.97 23.99
N GLY A 49 -5.82 -15.23 25.30
CA GLY A 49 -4.64 -15.70 26.03
C GLY A 49 -3.46 -14.74 25.85
N SER A 50 -2.41 -15.17 25.14
CA SER A 50 -1.22 -14.37 24.83
C SER A 50 -1.39 -13.41 23.64
N THR A 51 -2.52 -13.41 22.94
CA THR A 51 -2.72 -12.58 21.75
C THR A 51 -3.83 -11.55 21.91
N VAL A 52 -3.66 -10.40 21.29
CA VAL A 52 -4.70 -9.38 21.09
C VAL A 52 -4.83 -9.16 19.59
N ASP A 53 -5.98 -9.53 19.04
CA ASP A 53 -6.35 -9.27 17.66
C ASP A 53 -7.02 -7.90 17.59
N ILE A 54 -6.62 -7.03 16.67
CA ILE A 54 -7.25 -5.73 16.42
C ILE A 54 -7.49 -5.58 14.92
N TYR A 55 -8.53 -4.88 14.50
CA TYR A 55 -8.71 -4.54 13.09
C TYR A 55 -8.69 -3.03 12.90
N PRO A 56 -7.52 -2.43 12.63
CA PRO A 56 -7.44 -0.99 12.48
C PRO A 56 -8.00 -0.54 11.13
N LEU A 57 -8.68 0.63 11.15
CA LEU A 57 -9.30 1.23 9.97
C LEU A 57 -8.34 1.56 8.83
N SER A 58 -7.05 1.77 9.13
CA SER A 58 -5.99 2.07 8.16
C SER A 58 -5.40 0.83 7.48
N TYR A 59 -5.78 -0.38 7.91
CA TYR A 59 -5.21 -1.63 7.41
C TYR A 59 -6.26 -2.44 6.64
N ARG A 60 -5.74 -3.28 5.72
CA ARG A 60 -6.55 -4.12 4.82
C ARG A 60 -7.01 -5.42 5.46
N ALA A 61 -6.37 -5.84 6.54
CA ALA A 61 -6.66 -7.07 7.26
C ALA A 61 -6.48 -6.85 8.78
N PRO A 62 -7.11 -7.68 9.63
CA PRO A 62 -6.87 -7.69 11.06
C PRO A 62 -5.42 -8.00 11.41
N ILE A 63 -5.00 -7.56 12.59
CA ILE A 63 -3.64 -7.66 13.11
C ILE A 63 -3.67 -8.34 14.46
N ARG A 64 -2.96 -9.46 14.57
CA ARG A 64 -2.67 -10.21 15.77
C ARG A 64 -1.38 -9.74 16.41
N ILE A 65 -1.49 -9.25 17.64
CA ILE A 65 -0.36 -8.88 18.51
C ILE A 65 -0.15 -10.03 19.49
N HIS A 66 1.01 -10.69 19.42
CA HIS A 66 1.41 -11.71 20.38
C HIS A 66 2.24 -11.08 21.51
N PHE A 67 1.91 -11.42 22.74
CA PHE A 67 2.58 -10.97 23.95
C PHE A 67 3.35 -12.11 24.61
N HIS A 68 4.53 -11.78 25.12
CA HIS A 68 5.23 -12.56 26.12
C HIS A 68 5.27 -11.75 27.41
N LEU A 69 4.48 -12.15 28.41
CA LEU A 69 4.25 -11.36 29.62
C LEU A 69 3.70 -9.95 29.27
N ASP A 70 4.44 -8.89 29.58
CA ASP A 70 4.10 -7.50 29.26
C ASP A 70 4.93 -6.94 28.10
N GLN A 71 5.52 -7.81 27.28
CA GLN A 71 6.29 -7.40 26.12
C GLN A 71 5.61 -7.86 24.83
N ILE A 72 5.55 -6.97 23.83
CA ILE A 72 5.07 -7.34 22.49
C ILE A 72 6.13 -8.22 21.83
N GLU A 73 5.79 -9.49 21.60
CA GLU A 73 6.68 -10.47 20.97
C GLU A 73 6.57 -10.42 19.44
N SER A 74 5.37 -10.25 18.90
CA SER A 74 5.18 -10.12 17.45
C SER A 74 3.89 -9.38 17.11
N ILE A 75 3.87 -8.70 15.97
CA ILE A 75 2.67 -8.08 15.40
C ILE A 75 2.53 -8.63 13.99
N ARG A 76 1.38 -9.18 13.64
CA ARG A 76 1.16 -9.91 12.37
C ARG A 76 -0.23 -9.69 11.84
N ASP A 77 -0.43 -9.48 10.55
CA ASP A 77 -1.79 -9.54 9.98
C ASP A 77 -2.25 -10.99 9.89
N TYR A 78 -3.55 -11.20 9.65
CA TYR A 78 -4.08 -12.49 9.24
C TYR A 78 -5.34 -12.35 8.40
N SER A 79 -5.60 -13.33 7.54
CA SER A 79 -6.84 -13.41 6.76
C SER A 79 -8.01 -13.85 7.64
N LEU A 80 -9.15 -13.16 7.56
CA LEU A 80 -10.40 -13.54 8.23
C LEU A 80 -10.95 -14.89 7.75
N HIS A 81 -10.72 -15.23 6.48
CA HIS A 81 -11.27 -16.44 5.86
C HIS A 81 -10.42 -17.69 6.10
N GLU A 82 -9.09 -17.52 6.23
CA GLU A 82 -8.16 -18.66 6.34
C GLU A 82 -7.37 -18.70 7.66
N GLY A 83 -7.40 -17.64 8.48
CA GLY A 83 -6.64 -17.56 9.74
C GLY A 83 -5.12 -17.56 9.59
N LYS A 84 -4.60 -17.49 8.35
CA LYS A 84 -3.17 -17.47 8.06
C LYS A 84 -2.63 -16.04 8.08
N SER A 85 -1.45 -15.88 8.66
CA SER A 85 -0.73 -14.60 8.67
C SER A 85 -0.05 -14.33 7.33
N LEU A 86 -0.20 -13.11 6.80
CA LEU A 86 0.30 -12.71 5.48
C LEU A 86 1.58 -11.85 5.61
N THR A 87 1.72 -11.09 6.71
CA THR A 87 2.75 -10.07 6.94
C THR A 87 3.06 -9.90 8.43
N THR A 88 4.33 -9.80 8.79
CA THR A 88 4.78 -9.40 10.14
C THR A 88 5.15 -7.92 10.14
N PHE A 89 4.80 -7.21 11.21
CA PHE A 89 5.07 -5.79 11.39
C PHE A 89 6.01 -5.59 12.58
N GLU A 90 6.99 -4.72 12.42
CA GLU A 90 7.80 -4.22 13.53
C GLU A 90 7.07 -3.15 14.34
N GLU A 91 6.15 -2.44 13.70
CA GLU A 91 5.41 -1.34 14.29
C GLU A 91 4.00 -1.24 13.72
N LEU A 92 3.07 -0.85 14.57
CA LEU A 92 1.65 -0.74 14.31
C LEU A 92 1.16 0.63 14.73
N PHE A 93 0.53 1.36 13.81
CA PHE A 93 -0.16 2.60 14.14
C PHE A 93 -1.64 2.35 14.33
N VAL A 94 -2.16 2.72 15.50
CA VAL A 94 -3.59 2.64 15.80
C VAL A 94 -4.17 4.05 15.79
N LEU A 95 -5.10 4.28 14.87
CA LEU A 95 -5.82 5.54 14.68
C LEU A 95 -7.18 5.47 15.39
N PRO A 96 -7.71 6.60 15.89
CA PRO A 96 -9.05 6.65 16.47
C PRO A 96 -10.13 6.36 15.44
N ILE A 97 -11.20 5.69 15.88
CA ILE A 97 -12.42 5.56 15.09
C ILE A 97 -13.19 6.87 15.19
N THR A 98 -13.32 7.54 14.05
CA THR A 98 -14.10 8.78 13.91
C THR A 98 -15.19 8.58 12.86
N GLU A 99 -16.36 9.19 13.07
CA GLU A 99 -17.50 9.10 12.13
C GLU A 99 -17.12 9.53 10.69
N ALA A 100 -16.19 10.49 10.56
CA ALA A 100 -15.68 10.93 9.27
C ALA A 100 -14.91 9.81 8.52
N PHE A 101 -14.13 9.00 9.23
CA PHE A 101 -13.37 7.88 8.65
C PHE A 101 -14.29 6.71 8.26
N LEU A 102 -15.31 6.42 9.07
CA LEU A 102 -16.31 5.40 8.78
C LEU A 102 -17.08 5.72 7.49
N LYS A 103 -17.53 6.98 7.32
CA LYS A 103 -18.21 7.44 6.09
C LYS A 103 -17.31 7.43 4.85
N LYS A 104 -16.01 7.71 4.99
CA LYS A 104 -15.06 7.71 3.86
C LYS A 104 -14.72 6.29 3.40
N ARG A 105 -14.62 5.33 4.33
CA ARG A 105 -14.35 3.92 4.01
C ARG A 105 -15.56 3.21 3.40
N SER A 106 -16.79 3.50 3.82
CA SER A 106 -18.00 2.92 3.21
C SER A 106 -18.08 3.26 1.71
N ARG A 107 -17.70 4.49 1.32
CA ARG A 107 -17.61 4.95 -0.09
C ARG A 107 -16.48 4.28 -0.88
N LEU A 108 -15.35 3.97 -0.23
CA LEU A 108 -14.22 3.25 -0.85
C LEU A 108 -14.52 1.76 -1.04
N ARG A 109 -15.30 1.14 -0.14
CA ARG A 109 -15.69 -0.28 -0.21
C ARG A 109 -16.58 -0.55 -1.42
N SER A 110 -17.56 0.32 -1.66
CA SER A 110 -18.42 0.27 -2.86
C SER A 110 -17.66 0.46 -4.18
N TYR A 111 -16.48 1.09 -4.17
CA TYR A 111 -15.64 1.31 -5.35
C TYR A 111 -14.63 0.16 -5.59
N LEU A 112 -14.23 -0.55 -4.53
CA LEU A 112 -13.26 -1.65 -4.60
C LEU A 112 -13.92 -3.02 -4.87
N GLU A 113 -15.22 -3.17 -4.58
CA GLU A 113 -16.01 -4.37 -4.90
C GLU A 113 -16.44 -4.44 -6.38
N GLU A 114 -16.13 -3.43 -7.20
CA GLU A 114 -16.58 -3.31 -8.61
C GLU A 114 -15.56 -3.78 -9.65
N PHE A 115 -14.34 -4.21 -9.25
CA PHE A 115 -13.30 -4.64 -10.19
C PHE A 115 -12.84 -6.07 -9.92
N GLU A 116 -13.28 -7.00 -10.77
CA GLU A 116 -12.62 -8.29 -10.98
C GLU A 116 -11.65 -8.18 -12.16
N PRO A 117 -10.34 -8.42 -11.99
CA PRO A 117 -9.46 -8.68 -13.11
C PRO A 117 -9.15 -10.17 -13.18
N VAL A 118 -9.74 -10.88 -14.14
CA VAL A 118 -9.13 -12.07 -14.72
C VAL A 118 -9.40 -12.10 -16.22
N THR A 119 -8.33 -12.04 -17.01
CA THR A 119 -8.26 -12.66 -18.35
C THR A 119 -6.80 -13.07 -18.60
N GLU A 120 -6.40 -14.14 -17.90
CA GLU A 120 -5.46 -15.17 -18.37
C GLU A 120 -4.08 -14.75 -18.93
N LEU A 121 -3.23 -14.11 -18.11
CA LEU A 121 -1.75 -14.02 -18.27
C LEU A 121 -1.22 -13.45 -19.62
N GLU A 122 -1.80 -12.39 -20.17
CA GLU A 122 -1.32 -11.79 -21.44
C GLU A 122 0.16 -11.36 -21.45
N ASP A 123 0.74 -11.10 -20.28
CA ASP A 123 2.09 -10.54 -20.16
C ASP A 123 3.21 -11.56 -19.87
N ILE A 124 2.92 -12.82 -19.54
CA ILE A 124 3.94 -13.76 -19.03
C ILE A 124 4.22 -14.89 -20.03
N ARG A 125 5.43 -14.91 -20.60
CA ARG A 125 5.91 -15.94 -21.53
C ARG A 125 6.84 -16.93 -20.83
N VAL A 126 6.95 -18.13 -21.40
CA VAL A 126 7.90 -19.15 -20.93
C VAL A 126 9.32 -18.59 -21.02
N GLY A 127 10.04 -18.62 -19.89
CA GLY A 127 11.37 -18.05 -19.75
C GLY A 127 11.39 -16.67 -19.08
N ASP A 128 10.25 -15.99 -18.94
CA ASP A 128 10.17 -14.70 -18.26
C ASP A 128 10.42 -14.85 -16.76
N TYR A 129 10.97 -13.80 -16.18
CA TYR A 129 11.07 -13.67 -14.73
C TYR A 129 9.74 -13.19 -14.18
N VAL A 130 9.28 -13.86 -13.14
CA VAL A 130 8.02 -13.56 -12.45
C VAL A 130 8.28 -13.40 -10.96
N VAL A 131 7.49 -12.55 -10.33
CA VAL A 131 7.50 -12.35 -8.88
C VAL A 131 6.30 -13.05 -8.30
N HIS A 132 6.55 -14.07 -7.48
CA HIS A 132 5.53 -14.64 -6.62
C HIS A 132 5.49 -13.86 -5.30
N VAL A 133 4.30 -13.44 -4.86
CA VAL A 133 4.11 -12.63 -3.62
C VAL A 133 4.83 -13.23 -2.40
N GLU A 134 4.70 -14.55 -2.22
CA GLU A 134 5.32 -15.28 -1.11
C GLU A 134 6.79 -15.73 -1.34
N TYR A 135 7.10 -16.28 -2.52
CA TYR A 135 8.40 -16.95 -2.76
C TYR A 135 9.43 -16.08 -3.49
N GLY A 136 9.03 -14.93 -4.01
CA GLY A 136 9.90 -13.98 -4.69
C GLY A 136 10.13 -14.30 -6.17
N ILE A 137 11.33 -14.01 -6.65
CA ILE A 137 11.62 -14.02 -8.09
C ILE A 137 11.91 -15.45 -8.56
N GLY A 138 11.07 -15.93 -9.46
CA GLY A 138 11.22 -17.19 -10.17
C GLY A 138 11.26 -16.97 -11.69
N ARG A 139 11.50 -18.06 -12.43
CA ARG A 139 11.39 -18.12 -13.88
C ARG A 139 10.17 -18.96 -14.25
N PHE A 140 9.32 -18.43 -15.12
CA PHE A 140 8.14 -19.16 -15.58
C PHE A 140 8.53 -20.26 -16.58
N LEU A 141 8.19 -21.52 -16.25
CA LEU A 141 8.45 -22.68 -17.12
C LEU A 141 7.23 -23.11 -17.95
N GLY A 142 6.05 -22.55 -17.70
CA GLY A 142 4.81 -22.89 -18.38
C GLY A 142 3.80 -23.59 -17.47
N THR A 143 2.87 -24.33 -18.06
CA THR A 143 1.84 -25.09 -17.33
C THR A 143 2.04 -26.60 -17.47
N LYS A 144 1.83 -27.34 -16.38
CA LYS A 144 1.89 -28.81 -16.35
C LYS A 144 0.64 -29.38 -15.68
N THR A 145 0.08 -30.44 -16.26
CA THR A 145 -1.04 -31.16 -15.65
C THR A 145 -0.51 -32.25 -14.74
N LEU A 146 -0.85 -32.18 -13.45
CA LEU A 146 -0.44 -33.17 -12.45
C LEU A 146 -1.63 -34.08 -12.11
N LYS A 147 -1.36 -35.39 -12.01
CA LYS A 147 -2.32 -36.38 -11.52
C LYS A 147 -2.27 -36.39 -9.99
N THR A 148 -3.06 -35.53 -9.36
CA THR A 148 -3.26 -35.56 -7.90
C THR A 148 -4.24 -36.70 -7.56
N SER A 149 -4.40 -37.07 -6.28
CA SER A 149 -5.31 -38.14 -5.79
C SER A 149 -6.81 -37.99 -6.16
N GLY A 150 -7.16 -37.03 -7.03
CA GLY A 150 -8.49 -36.78 -7.60
C GLY A 150 -8.40 -36.49 -9.11
N SER A 151 -9.17 -35.52 -9.62
CA SER A 151 -9.12 -35.13 -11.04
C SER A 151 -7.76 -34.51 -11.42
N PRO A 152 -7.27 -34.72 -12.66
CA PRO A 152 -6.06 -34.07 -13.13
C PRO A 152 -6.24 -32.56 -13.12
N LYS A 153 -5.37 -31.84 -12.41
CA LYS A 153 -5.42 -30.38 -12.29
C LYS A 153 -4.23 -29.73 -12.96
N ARG A 154 -4.48 -28.60 -13.64
CA ARG A 154 -3.47 -27.77 -14.29
C ARG A 154 -2.73 -26.95 -13.24
N HIS A 155 -1.41 -26.96 -13.30
CA HIS A 155 -0.54 -26.19 -12.43
C HIS A 155 0.39 -25.32 -13.28
N LEU A 156 0.76 -24.16 -12.77
CA LEU A 156 1.86 -23.31 -13.25
C LEU A 156 3.17 -23.85 -12.66
N ALA A 157 4.21 -23.94 -13.48
CA ALA A 157 5.53 -24.39 -13.08
C ALA A 157 6.49 -23.21 -13.04
N LEU A 158 7.11 -23.01 -11.88
CA LEU A 158 8.04 -21.90 -11.61
C LEU A 158 9.37 -22.45 -11.14
N GLU A 159 10.46 -22.03 -11.77
CA GLU A 159 11.81 -22.38 -11.36
C GLU A 159 12.42 -21.29 -10.47
N PHE A 160 12.97 -21.72 -9.35
CA PHE A 160 13.67 -20.90 -8.38
C PHE A 160 15.17 -21.25 -8.39
N ALA A 161 15.94 -20.62 -7.50
CA ALA A 161 17.36 -20.92 -7.37
C ALA A 161 17.60 -22.42 -7.07
N ASN A 162 18.78 -22.92 -7.40
CA ASN A 162 19.15 -24.34 -7.28
C ASN A 162 18.29 -25.31 -8.11
N GLN A 163 17.63 -24.83 -9.17
CA GLN A 163 16.76 -25.65 -10.04
C GLN A 163 15.54 -26.24 -9.31
N GLU A 164 15.12 -25.63 -8.20
CA GLU A 164 13.92 -26.02 -7.46
C GLU A 164 12.67 -25.56 -8.21
N ILE A 165 11.67 -26.45 -8.36
CA ILE A 165 10.44 -26.14 -9.10
C ILE A 165 9.26 -26.09 -8.14
N LEU A 166 8.54 -24.97 -8.14
CA LEU A 166 7.26 -24.80 -7.47
C LEU A 166 6.11 -25.05 -8.47
N TYR A 167 5.18 -25.92 -8.10
CA TYR A 167 3.93 -26.13 -8.84
C TYR A 167 2.80 -25.41 -8.11
N LEU A 168 2.23 -24.40 -8.77
CA LEU A 168 1.12 -23.62 -8.25
C LEU A 168 -0.17 -24.03 -8.98
N PRO A 169 -1.29 -24.31 -8.30
CA PRO A 169 -2.58 -24.47 -8.96
C PRO A 169 -2.89 -23.28 -9.89
N PHE A 170 -3.46 -23.54 -11.08
CA PHE A 170 -3.70 -22.50 -12.10
C PHE A 170 -4.64 -21.37 -11.60
N ASP A 171 -5.56 -21.71 -10.71
CA ASP A 171 -6.46 -20.81 -9.99
C ASP A 171 -5.73 -19.78 -9.11
N GLN A 172 -4.47 -20.03 -8.75
CA GLN A 172 -3.67 -19.11 -7.94
C GLN A 172 -2.78 -18.16 -8.78
N HIS A 173 -3.00 -18.06 -10.09
CA HIS A 173 -2.23 -17.17 -10.98
C HIS A 173 -2.19 -15.70 -10.51
N GLN A 174 -3.20 -15.23 -9.77
CA GLN A 174 -3.24 -13.90 -9.16
C GLN A 174 -2.08 -13.58 -8.18
N LEU A 175 -1.34 -14.61 -7.73
CA LEU A 175 -0.17 -14.45 -6.86
C LEU A 175 1.13 -14.17 -7.65
N LEU A 176 1.04 -14.11 -8.98
CA LEU A 176 2.17 -13.92 -9.89
C LEU A 176 2.06 -12.62 -10.66
N GLU A 177 3.14 -11.86 -10.62
CA GLU A 177 3.32 -10.65 -11.43
C GLU A 177 4.56 -10.78 -12.30
N ARG A 178 4.56 -10.15 -13.48
CA ARG A 178 5.76 -10.10 -14.32
C ARG A 178 6.83 -9.24 -13.65
N TYR A 179 8.07 -9.72 -13.63
CA TYR A 179 9.18 -8.93 -13.10
C TYR A 179 9.53 -7.77 -14.06
N LEU A 180 9.41 -6.55 -13.55
CA LEU A 180 9.82 -5.32 -14.23
C LEU A 180 11.20 -4.90 -13.68
N GLY A 181 12.27 -5.34 -14.36
CA GLY A 181 13.65 -5.01 -14.01
C GLY A 181 14.24 -3.89 -14.86
N MET A 182 15.35 -3.30 -14.40
CA MET A 182 16.16 -2.40 -15.23
C MET A 182 16.75 -3.16 -16.42
N GLU A 183 16.62 -2.61 -17.63
CA GLU A 183 17.06 -3.25 -18.87
C GLU A 183 18.51 -3.75 -18.78
N GLY A 184 18.73 -5.00 -19.19
CA GLY A 184 20.06 -5.61 -19.30
C GLY A 184 20.60 -6.35 -18.06
N LYS A 185 19.95 -6.28 -16.89
CA LYS A 185 20.35 -7.07 -15.70
C LYS A 185 19.37 -8.20 -15.40
N LYS A 186 19.85 -9.44 -15.48
CA LYS A 186 19.08 -10.63 -15.06
C LYS A 186 18.91 -10.61 -13.53
N PRO A 187 17.68 -10.74 -13.01
CA PRO A 187 17.46 -10.81 -11.58
C PRO A 187 18.03 -12.11 -11.00
N LYS A 188 18.42 -12.05 -9.73
CA LYS A 188 18.81 -13.25 -8.98
C LYS A 188 17.53 -14.01 -8.62
N LEU A 189 17.46 -15.30 -8.99
CA LEU A 189 16.36 -16.17 -8.57
C LEU A 189 16.42 -16.35 -7.05
N THR A 190 15.24 -16.31 -6.42
CA THR A 190 15.10 -16.54 -4.98
C THR A 190 15.24 -18.03 -4.68
N ARG A 191 15.77 -18.41 -3.51
CA ARG A 191 15.74 -19.80 -3.01
C ARG A 191 14.41 -20.08 -2.31
N LEU A 192 13.74 -21.20 -2.63
CA LEU A 192 12.50 -21.56 -1.92
C LEU A 192 12.80 -21.78 -0.44
N GLN A 193 11.81 -21.46 0.41
CA GLN A 193 11.90 -21.57 1.87
C GLN A 193 12.99 -20.69 2.53
N SER A 194 13.66 -19.83 1.78
CA SER A 194 14.64 -18.89 2.34
C SER A 194 13.97 -17.65 2.93
N LYS A 195 14.49 -17.16 4.06
CA LYS A 195 14.09 -15.85 4.63
C LYS A 195 14.62 -14.66 3.82
N GLU A 196 15.32 -14.89 2.71
CA GLU A 196 15.92 -13.84 1.86
C GLU A 196 14.84 -12.92 1.30
N TRP A 197 13.77 -13.48 0.74
CA TRP A 197 12.66 -12.70 0.20
C TRP A 197 11.88 -11.94 1.27
N LEU A 198 11.66 -12.55 2.43
CA LEU A 198 11.02 -11.89 3.56
C LEU A 198 11.81 -10.64 3.99
N ARG A 199 13.14 -10.76 4.12
CA ARG A 199 14.03 -9.63 4.43
C ARG A 199 14.01 -8.55 3.36
N ILE A 200 13.99 -8.94 2.07
CA ILE A 200 13.88 -7.99 0.96
C ILE A 200 12.55 -7.22 1.05
N LYS A 201 11.43 -7.92 1.28
CA LYS A 201 10.11 -7.28 1.47
C LYS A 201 10.10 -6.34 2.66
N GLU A 202 10.63 -6.76 3.81
CA GLU A 202 10.72 -5.92 5.01
C GLU A 202 11.56 -4.66 4.78
N ARG A 203 12.75 -4.80 4.18
CA ARG A 203 13.62 -3.68 3.85
C ARG A 203 12.97 -2.70 2.88
N THR A 204 12.35 -3.21 1.82
CA THR A 204 11.65 -2.36 0.84
C THR A 204 10.46 -1.66 1.49
N ARG A 205 9.69 -2.35 2.34
CA ARG A 205 8.56 -1.77 3.09
C ARG A 205 9.01 -0.61 3.98
N LEU A 206 10.11 -0.78 4.72
CA LEU A 206 10.68 0.28 5.55
C LEU A 206 11.15 1.47 4.71
N SER A 207 11.79 1.20 3.57
CA SER A 207 12.28 2.25 2.65
C SER A 207 11.12 3.06 2.06
N VAL A 208 10.08 2.38 1.57
CA VAL A 208 8.85 3.03 1.07
C VAL A 208 8.18 3.86 2.15
N ARG A 209 8.13 3.34 3.38
CA ARG A 209 7.55 4.06 4.53
C ARG A 209 8.35 5.33 4.87
N SER A 210 9.68 5.29 4.82
CA SER A 210 10.52 6.48 5.03
C SER A 210 10.20 7.56 4.00
N VAL A 211 10.17 7.18 2.72
CA VAL A 211 9.85 8.11 1.62
C VAL A 211 8.45 8.70 1.78
N ALA A 212 7.46 7.88 2.12
CA ALA A 212 6.10 8.34 2.38
C ALA A 212 6.04 9.32 3.56
N GLN A 213 6.77 9.05 4.64
CA GLN A 213 6.86 9.94 5.80
C GLN A 213 7.50 11.28 5.42
N GLU A 214 8.59 11.28 4.66
CA GLU A 214 9.26 12.49 4.18
C GLU A 214 8.32 13.33 3.29
N MET A 215 7.60 12.69 2.37
CA MET A 215 6.61 13.36 1.50
C MET A 215 5.48 14.01 2.32
N VAL A 216 4.93 13.30 3.30
CA VAL A 216 3.89 13.84 4.18
C VAL A 216 4.40 15.01 5.00
N GLN A 217 5.62 14.90 5.55
CA GLN A 217 6.23 16.00 6.31
C GLN A 217 6.49 17.22 5.44
N LEU A 218 6.97 17.03 4.21
CA LEU A 218 7.18 18.11 3.25
C LEU A 218 5.85 18.83 2.94
N GLN A 219 4.78 18.07 2.70
CA GLN A 219 3.47 18.62 2.41
C GLN A 219 2.82 19.31 3.62
N ALA A 220 3.05 18.79 4.82
CA ALA A 220 2.63 19.44 6.05
C ALA A 220 3.34 20.79 6.25
N LYS A 221 4.66 20.86 6.02
CA LYS A 221 5.43 22.11 6.08
C LYS A 221 4.91 23.14 5.07
N ARG A 222 4.65 22.74 3.83
CA ARG A 222 4.09 23.61 2.77
C ARG A 222 2.70 24.13 3.10
N ASN A 223 1.88 23.35 3.80
CA ASN A 223 0.54 23.79 4.20
C ASN A 223 0.54 24.84 5.31
N ILE A 224 1.59 24.87 6.15
CA ILE A 224 1.72 25.77 7.30
C ILE A 224 2.45 27.06 6.90
N LEU A 225 3.44 26.95 6.01
CA LEU A 225 4.22 28.11 5.55
C LEU A 225 3.41 28.92 4.54
N PRO A 226 3.33 30.26 4.71
CA PRO A 226 2.76 31.11 3.67
C PRO A 226 3.66 31.06 2.42
N GLY A 227 3.03 30.91 1.27
CA GLY A 227 3.65 31.04 -0.04
C GLY A 227 3.58 32.47 -0.58
N PHE A 228 4.01 32.63 -1.81
CA PHE A 228 3.81 33.87 -2.56
C PHE A 228 2.60 33.70 -3.47
N GLN A 229 1.56 34.48 -3.22
CA GLN A 229 0.37 34.52 -4.05
C GLN A 229 0.64 35.41 -5.27
N PHE A 230 0.58 34.84 -6.46
CA PHE A 230 0.63 35.62 -7.70
C PHE A 230 -0.71 36.33 -7.94
N PRO A 231 -0.69 37.55 -8.52
CA PRO A 231 -1.91 38.21 -8.96
C PRO A 231 -2.52 37.49 -10.16
N SER A 232 -3.81 37.66 -10.37
CA SER A 232 -4.47 37.17 -11.58
C SER A 232 -3.92 37.82 -12.84
N ASP A 233 -4.11 37.11 -13.95
CA ASP A 233 -3.63 37.51 -15.27
C ASP A 233 -4.05 38.95 -15.62
N ASN A 234 -3.09 39.68 -16.19
CA ASN A 234 -3.30 41.02 -16.72
C ASN A 234 -3.23 41.00 -18.25
N GLU A 235 -3.45 42.15 -18.88
CA GLU A 235 -3.44 42.27 -20.35
C GLU A 235 -2.11 41.80 -20.97
N LEU A 236 -0.97 42.07 -20.31
CA LEU A 236 0.34 41.64 -20.79
C LEU A 236 0.47 40.11 -20.82
N GLN A 237 -0.08 39.42 -19.82
CA GLN A 237 -0.08 37.95 -19.79
C GLN A 237 -0.91 37.37 -20.94
N LEU A 238 -2.09 37.95 -21.19
CA LEU A 238 -2.96 37.51 -22.29
C LEU A 238 -2.34 37.79 -23.66
N GLU A 239 -1.63 38.91 -23.82
CA GLU A 239 -0.88 39.22 -25.05
C GLU A 239 0.27 38.24 -25.26
N PHE A 240 1.00 37.90 -24.19
CA PHE A 240 2.06 36.90 -24.23
C PHE A 240 1.54 35.53 -24.69
N GLU A 241 0.42 35.06 -24.13
CA GLU A 241 -0.20 33.78 -24.52
C GLU A 241 -0.69 33.78 -25.97
N ARG A 242 -1.31 34.87 -26.41
CA ARG A 242 -1.75 35.02 -27.82
C ARG A 242 -0.60 35.13 -28.81
N SER A 243 0.59 35.53 -28.36
CA SER A 243 1.78 35.60 -29.21
C SER A 243 2.34 34.22 -29.56
N PHE A 244 1.92 33.17 -28.84
CA PHE A 244 2.36 31.81 -29.10
C PHE A 244 1.71 31.27 -30.38
N PRO A 245 2.49 30.84 -31.40
CA PRO A 245 1.99 30.57 -32.74
C PRO A 245 1.27 29.22 -32.90
N TYR A 246 0.96 28.53 -31.81
CA TYR A 246 0.36 27.20 -31.81
C TYR A 246 -0.93 27.18 -31.00
N GLU A 247 -1.91 26.38 -31.45
CA GLU A 247 -3.13 26.16 -30.68
C GLU A 247 -2.90 25.11 -29.60
N GLU A 248 -3.27 25.47 -28.37
CA GLU A 248 -3.19 24.57 -27.24
C GLU A 248 -4.22 23.43 -27.36
N THR A 249 -3.77 22.22 -27.03
CA THR A 249 -4.65 21.07 -26.85
C THR A 249 -5.51 21.23 -25.59
N PRO A 250 -6.65 20.51 -25.47
CA PRO A 250 -7.47 20.55 -24.26
C PRO A 250 -6.72 20.19 -22.97
N ASP A 251 -5.74 19.29 -23.04
CA ASP A 251 -4.91 18.91 -21.88
C ASP A 251 -3.89 19.98 -21.52
N GLN A 252 -3.30 20.66 -22.53
CA GLN A 252 -2.40 21.79 -22.31
C GLN A 252 -3.13 22.97 -21.64
N ARG A 253 -4.32 23.35 -22.15
CA ARG A 253 -5.17 24.37 -21.51
C ARG A 253 -5.47 24.04 -20.05
N ARG A 254 -5.92 22.80 -19.79
CA ARG A 254 -6.22 22.34 -18.43
C ARG A 254 -4.98 22.43 -17.52
N ALA A 255 -3.82 22.00 -18.02
CA ALA A 255 -2.58 22.08 -17.26
C ALA A 255 -2.19 23.53 -16.95
N THR A 256 -2.31 24.44 -17.92
CA THR A 256 -2.04 25.88 -17.75
C THR A 256 -2.97 26.48 -16.69
N ASP A 257 -4.27 26.25 -16.79
CA ASP A 257 -5.26 26.76 -15.84
C ASP A 257 -5.01 26.23 -14.42
N GLU A 258 -4.71 24.94 -14.28
CA GLU A 258 -4.42 24.32 -12.97
C GLU A 258 -3.12 24.86 -12.35
N VAL A 259 -2.09 25.11 -13.16
CA VAL A 259 -0.82 25.73 -12.70
C VAL A 259 -1.06 27.16 -12.24
N LYS A 260 -1.75 27.97 -13.05
CA LYS A 260 -2.08 29.36 -12.68
C LYS A 260 -2.92 29.41 -11.40
N HIS A 261 -3.93 28.56 -11.31
CA HIS A 261 -4.75 28.47 -10.11
C HIS A 261 -3.92 28.13 -8.86
N ASP A 262 -2.96 27.21 -8.96
CA ASP A 262 -2.09 26.88 -7.82
C ASP A 262 -1.10 28.01 -7.50
N MET A 263 -0.66 28.81 -8.49
CA MET A 263 0.18 30.01 -8.29
C MET A 263 -0.57 31.17 -7.64
N GLU A 264 -1.87 31.32 -7.91
CA GLU A 264 -2.74 32.33 -7.30
C GLU A 264 -3.14 32.01 -5.85
N ARG A 265 -2.69 30.89 -5.28
CA ARG A 265 -2.99 30.51 -3.88
C ARG A 265 -1.96 31.07 -2.93
N GLU A 266 -2.38 31.28 -1.69
CA GLU A 266 -1.50 31.68 -0.58
C GLU A 266 -0.49 30.58 -0.17
N LYS A 267 -0.58 29.38 -0.74
CA LYS A 267 0.27 28.24 -0.41
C LYS A 267 1.30 28.00 -1.52
N PRO A 268 2.52 27.57 -1.20
CA PRO A 268 3.49 27.18 -2.22
C PRO A 268 2.95 26.07 -3.14
N MET A 269 2.97 26.30 -4.44
CA MET A 269 2.60 25.30 -5.45
C MET A 269 3.56 24.10 -5.43
N ASP A 270 3.03 22.89 -5.56
CA ASP A 270 3.78 21.65 -5.73
C ASP A 270 3.07 20.73 -6.72
N ARG A 271 3.27 21.02 -8.00
CA ARG A 271 2.63 20.31 -9.10
C ARG A 271 3.69 19.69 -10.00
N LEU A 272 3.45 18.44 -10.41
CA LEU A 272 4.26 17.74 -11.40
C LEU A 272 3.47 17.65 -12.70
N LEU A 273 3.98 18.27 -13.76
CA LEU A 273 3.45 18.13 -15.11
C LEU A 273 4.18 16.99 -15.83
N CYS A 274 3.47 15.89 -16.10
CA CYS A 274 3.99 14.76 -16.84
C CYS A 274 3.50 14.82 -18.29
N GLY A 275 4.41 14.65 -19.25
CA GLY A 275 4.08 14.54 -20.67
C GLY A 275 5.28 14.06 -21.47
N ASP A 276 5.04 13.41 -22.61
CA ASP A 276 6.09 12.87 -23.45
C ASP A 276 6.89 13.99 -24.17
N VAL A 277 8.04 13.63 -24.73
CA VAL A 277 8.89 14.56 -25.48
C VAL A 277 8.11 15.07 -26.70
N GLY A 278 8.08 16.39 -26.89
CA GLY A 278 7.36 17.03 -28.01
C GLY A 278 5.91 17.44 -27.70
N TYR A 279 5.39 17.18 -26.50
CA TYR A 279 4.01 17.52 -26.11
C TYR A 279 3.83 18.97 -25.60
N GLY A 280 4.78 19.87 -25.89
CA GLY A 280 4.66 21.30 -25.52
C GLY A 280 4.57 21.55 -24.01
N LYS A 281 5.49 20.97 -23.23
CA LYS A 281 5.62 21.26 -21.78
C LYS A 281 6.31 22.58 -21.48
N THR A 282 7.08 23.09 -22.44
CA THR A 282 7.81 24.37 -22.42
C THR A 282 6.96 25.45 -23.04
#